data_AF-A0A7H8J368-F1
#
_entry.id   AF-A0A7H8J368-F1
#
_cell.length_a   1.000
_cell.length_b   1.000
_cell.length_c   1.000
_cell.angle_alpha   90.00
_cell.angle_beta   90.00
_cell.angle_gamma   90.00
#
_symmetry.space_group_name_H-M   'P 1'
#
loop_
_entity.id
_entity.type
_entity.pdbx_description
1 polymer ?
#
loop_
_entity_poly.entity_id
_entity_poly.type
_entity_poly.pdbx_seq_one_letter_code
_entity_poly.pdbx_strand_id
1 'polypeptide(L)'
;MGAEYFTAYHDGTDVKQAFRDAVEHAEYESGHGGYTGTIAEKDEYKVVTETPMTLNEAEKLAAKLSESDDELADKWGPAGAIPVHTDRRTVRVTIPERANHGRGFKTTKEAATAALEQAGVLREGESQVPSTQGVYIQGVYKRHPRTDYVIGGELEIPVEGGGPLEHRGWLFFGFASY
;
A
#
# COMPACT_ATOMS: atom_id res chain seq x y z
N MET A 1 28.80 4.25 -11.77
CA MET A 1 27.53 3.53 -11.97
C MET A 1 26.55 4.09 -10.96
N GLY A 2 25.30 4.33 -11.36
CA GLY A 2 24.28 4.91 -10.48
C GLY A 2 23.88 3.96 -9.35
N ALA A 3 23.25 4.53 -8.33
CA ALA A 3 22.51 3.82 -7.30
C ALA A 3 21.17 4.56 -7.14
N GLU A 4 20.08 3.81 -7.10
CA GLU A 4 18.73 4.34 -6.90
C GLU A 4 18.17 3.81 -5.58
N TYR A 5 17.66 4.73 -4.76
CA TYR A 5 16.99 4.39 -3.51
C TYR A 5 15.61 3.82 -3.81
N PHE A 6 15.27 2.70 -3.19
CA PHE A 6 13.95 2.09 -3.30
C PHE A 6 13.33 1.83 -1.92
N THR A 7 12.01 1.73 -1.95
CA THR A 7 11.20 1.19 -0.86
C THR A 7 10.15 0.26 -1.46
N ALA A 8 9.91 -0.88 -0.83
CA ALA A 8 8.94 -1.87 -1.27
C ALA A 8 8.18 -2.41 -0.06
N TYR A 9 6.89 -2.11 0.04
CA TYR A 9 6.01 -2.73 1.04
C TYR A 9 5.44 -4.03 0.49
N HIS A 10 5.41 -5.07 1.33
CA HIS A 10 4.70 -6.30 1.02
C HIS A 10 3.94 -6.83 2.24
N ASP A 11 2.72 -7.33 2.01
CA ASP A 11 1.94 -7.99 3.05
C ASP A 11 2.53 -9.36 3.41
N GLY A 12 2.29 -9.80 4.65
CA GLY A 12 2.78 -11.07 5.20
C GLY A 12 3.48 -10.89 6.54
N THR A 13 3.20 -11.75 7.52
CA THR A 13 3.86 -11.71 8.84
C THR A 13 5.23 -12.39 8.85
N ASP A 14 5.48 -13.28 7.88
CA ASP A 14 6.76 -13.96 7.72
C ASP A 14 7.66 -13.13 6.80
N VAL A 15 8.78 -12.64 7.34
CA VAL A 15 9.71 -11.78 6.60
C VAL A 15 10.35 -12.46 5.38
N LYS A 16 10.61 -13.78 5.45
CA LYS A 16 11.25 -14.51 4.34
C LYS A 16 10.30 -14.63 3.18
N GLN A 17 9.04 -14.97 3.46
CA GLN A 17 8.03 -15.05 2.43
C GLN A 17 7.73 -13.67 1.86
N ALA A 18 7.54 -12.66 2.71
CA ALA A 18 7.28 -11.28 2.27
C ALA A 18 8.43 -10.72 1.40
N PHE A 19 9.69 -11.03 1.73
CA PHE A 19 10.83 -10.62 0.92
C PHE A 19 10.83 -11.29 -0.46
N ARG A 20 10.61 -12.62 -0.50
CA ARG A 20 10.54 -13.36 -1.77
C ARG A 20 9.43 -12.85 -2.67
N ASP A 21 8.24 -12.64 -2.11
CA ASP A 21 7.09 -12.15 -2.86
C ASP A 21 7.35 -10.72 -3.37
N ALA A 22 8.01 -9.87 -2.58
CA ALA A 22 8.40 -8.53 -3.00
C ALA A 22 9.42 -8.54 -4.16
N VAL A 23 10.41 -9.43 -4.10
CA VAL A 23 11.40 -9.64 -5.19
C VAL A 23 10.69 -10.13 -6.46
N GLU A 24 9.87 -11.18 -6.36
CA GLU A 24 9.12 -11.74 -7.50
C GLU A 24 8.18 -10.71 -8.13
N HIS A 25 7.50 -9.92 -7.30
CA HIS A 25 6.63 -8.84 -7.78
C HIS A 25 7.43 -7.77 -8.53
N ALA A 26 8.57 -7.33 -8.00
CA ALA A 26 9.42 -6.34 -8.65
C ALA A 26 10.03 -6.86 -9.95
N GLU A 27 10.44 -8.13 -10.01
CA GLU A 27 10.90 -8.79 -11.23
C GLU A 27 9.81 -8.86 -12.30
N TYR A 28 8.56 -9.12 -11.90
CA TYR A 28 7.43 -9.13 -12.82
C TYR A 28 7.15 -7.75 -13.41
N GLU A 29 7.22 -6.68 -12.60
CA GLU A 29 6.93 -5.31 -13.04
C GLU A 29 8.07 -4.69 -13.86
N SER A 30 9.32 -4.88 -13.44
CA SER A 30 10.50 -4.21 -14.01
C SER A 30 11.32 -5.11 -14.96
N GLY A 31 10.98 -6.39 -15.03
CA GLY A 31 11.72 -7.43 -15.73
C GLY A 31 12.85 -8.02 -14.89
N HIS A 32 13.43 -9.12 -15.39
CA HIS A 32 14.51 -9.88 -14.71
C HIS A 32 15.93 -9.37 -15.07
N GLY A 33 16.07 -8.13 -15.55
CA GLY A 33 17.36 -7.55 -15.89
C GLY A 33 18.15 -7.18 -14.64
N GLY A 34 19.48 -7.28 -14.66
CA GLY A 34 20.31 -7.06 -13.46
C GLY A 34 20.41 -5.62 -12.94
N TYR A 35 19.74 -4.65 -13.57
CA TYR A 35 19.75 -3.22 -13.23
C TYR A 35 18.32 -2.65 -13.39
N THR A 36 17.50 -2.89 -12.39
CA THR A 36 16.11 -2.41 -12.30
C THR A 36 15.96 -1.19 -11.41
N GLY A 37 16.91 -0.92 -10.50
CA GLY A 37 16.77 0.10 -9.47
C GLY A 37 15.76 -0.30 -8.38
N THR A 38 15.43 -1.58 -8.25
CA THR A 38 14.39 -2.08 -7.32
C THR A 38 14.89 -3.19 -6.40
N ILE A 39 14.02 -3.65 -5.49
CA ILE A 39 14.26 -4.81 -4.64
C ILE A 39 14.57 -6.11 -5.43
N ALA A 40 14.21 -6.20 -6.71
CA ALA A 40 14.52 -7.36 -7.56
C ALA A 40 16.02 -7.69 -7.63
N GLU A 41 16.90 -6.71 -7.40
CA GLU A 41 18.35 -6.92 -7.37
C GLU A 41 18.89 -7.46 -6.04
N LYS A 42 18.04 -7.60 -5.02
CA LYS A 42 18.43 -8.03 -3.69
C LYS A 42 18.19 -9.53 -3.52
N ASP A 43 19.20 -10.21 -3.01
CA ASP A 43 19.17 -11.63 -2.66
C ASP A 43 19.02 -11.86 -1.14
N GLU A 44 19.36 -10.85 -0.34
CA GLU A 44 19.28 -10.89 1.12
C GLU A 44 18.68 -9.62 1.75
N TYR A 45 18.25 -9.78 2.99
CA TYR A 45 17.69 -8.71 3.81
C TYR A 45 18.20 -8.77 5.25
N LYS A 46 18.20 -7.62 5.92
CA LYS A 46 18.55 -7.43 7.32
C LYS A 46 17.38 -6.80 8.06
N VAL A 47 16.84 -7.52 9.05
CA VAL A 47 15.82 -6.96 9.94
C VAL A 47 16.46 -5.91 10.83
N VAL A 48 16.06 -4.65 10.65
CA VAL A 48 16.70 -3.51 11.34
C VAL A 48 16.10 -3.25 12.73
N THR A 49 14.90 -3.76 12.98
CA THR A 49 14.18 -3.67 14.26
C THR A 49 13.14 -4.79 14.35
N GLU A 50 12.89 -5.28 15.57
CA GLU A 50 11.81 -6.24 15.83
C GLU A 50 10.48 -5.56 16.18
N THR A 51 10.52 -4.25 16.49
CA THR A 51 9.33 -3.47 16.87
C THR A 51 8.56 -3.05 15.62
N PRO A 52 7.33 -3.55 15.40
CA PRO A 52 6.51 -3.11 14.29
C PRO A 52 6.13 -1.63 14.45
N MET A 53 6.02 -0.92 13.33
CA MET A 53 5.61 0.49 13.31
C MET A 53 4.65 0.78 12.16
N THR A 54 4.05 1.96 12.11
CA THR A 54 3.22 2.33 10.95
C THR A 54 4.08 2.45 9.69
N LEU A 55 3.48 2.28 8.50
CA LEU A 55 4.22 2.40 7.23
C LEU A 55 4.98 3.74 7.12
N ASN A 56 4.36 4.84 7.51
CA ASN A 56 4.98 6.17 7.50
C ASN A 56 6.15 6.30 8.49
N GLU A 57 6.07 5.67 9.66
CA GLU A 57 7.20 5.61 10.60
C GLU A 57 8.33 4.74 10.05
N ALA A 58 7.99 3.62 9.41
CA ALA A 58 8.95 2.74 8.76
C ALA A 58 9.68 3.45 7.63
N GLU A 59 8.98 4.22 6.78
CA GLU A 59 9.59 5.01 5.70
C GLU A 59 10.56 6.07 6.24
N LYS A 60 10.20 6.75 7.34
CA LYS A 60 11.08 7.72 7.99
C LYS A 60 12.32 7.06 8.59
N LEU A 61 12.15 5.89 9.20
CA LEU A 61 13.27 5.13 9.74
C LEU A 61 14.17 4.61 8.61
N ALA A 62 13.59 4.09 7.53
CA ALA A 62 14.30 3.65 6.33
C ALA A 62 15.16 4.78 5.74
N ALA A 63 14.57 5.95 5.51
CA ALA A 63 15.28 7.13 4.99
C ALA A 63 16.44 7.56 5.91
N LYS A 64 16.23 7.51 7.23
CA LYS A 64 17.30 7.81 8.19
C LYS A 64 18.42 6.77 8.13
N LEU A 65 18.08 5.48 8.07
CA LEU A 65 19.05 4.39 8.04
C LEU A 65 19.85 4.39 6.73
N SER A 66 19.23 4.71 5.60
CA SER A 66 19.92 4.81 4.31
C SER A 66 21.01 5.88 4.26
N GLU A 67 20.98 6.87 5.18
CA GLU A 67 22.01 7.90 5.28
C GLU A 67 23.09 7.58 6.34
N SER A 68 22.79 6.68 7.29
CA SER A 68 23.62 6.47 8.48
C SER A 68 24.21 5.08 8.63
N ASP A 69 23.68 4.08 7.93
CA ASP A 69 24.14 2.69 7.95
C ASP A 69 24.80 2.36 6.61
N ASP A 70 26.13 2.27 6.61
CA ASP A 70 26.94 2.04 5.41
C ASP A 70 26.60 0.71 4.70
N GLU A 71 26.17 -0.31 5.45
CA GLU A 71 25.82 -1.62 4.89
C GLU A 71 24.49 -1.56 4.13
N LEU A 72 23.49 -0.86 4.68
CA LEU A 72 22.19 -0.66 4.03
C LEU A 72 22.24 0.41 2.91
N ALA A 73 23.21 1.32 2.98
CA ALA A 73 23.48 2.31 1.94
C ALA A 73 24.25 1.69 0.74
N ASP A 74 24.89 0.54 0.92
CA ASP A 74 25.54 -0.16 -0.18
C ASP A 74 24.49 -0.76 -1.13
N LYS A 75 24.58 -0.41 -2.40
CA LYS A 75 23.71 -0.96 -3.43
C LYS A 75 23.90 -2.47 -3.65
N TRP A 76 25.06 -3.01 -3.26
CA TRP A 76 25.33 -4.44 -3.24
C TRP A 76 25.10 -5.08 -1.87
N GLY A 77 24.80 -4.27 -0.85
CA GLY A 77 24.45 -4.73 0.48
C GLY A 77 23.01 -5.26 0.56
N PRO A 78 22.62 -5.80 1.72
CA PRO A 78 21.28 -6.31 1.94
C PRO A 78 20.20 -5.22 1.86
N ALA A 79 18.96 -5.63 1.59
CA ALA A 79 17.81 -4.76 1.85
C ALA A 79 17.59 -4.61 3.37
N GLY A 80 17.28 -3.42 3.85
CA GLY A 80 16.74 -3.24 5.20
C GLY A 80 15.30 -3.72 5.25
N ALA A 81 14.90 -4.40 6.34
CA ALA A 81 13.54 -4.88 6.56
C ALA A 81 12.98 -4.33 7.88
N ILE A 82 11.83 -3.65 7.81
CA ILE A 82 11.12 -3.08 8.97
C ILE A 82 9.73 -3.72 9.05
N PRO A 83 9.35 -4.34 10.18
CA PRO A 83 7.99 -4.85 10.36
C PRO A 83 7.00 -3.69 10.40
N VAL A 84 5.90 -3.82 9.66
CA VAL A 84 4.84 -2.81 9.56
C VAL A 84 3.58 -3.34 10.22
N HIS A 85 3.06 -2.57 11.16
CA HIS A 85 1.73 -2.80 11.70
C HIS A 85 0.70 -1.87 11.09
N THR A 86 -0.49 -2.40 10.84
CA THR A 86 -1.63 -1.63 10.37
C THR A 86 -2.92 -2.28 10.87
N ASP A 87 -3.93 -1.45 11.09
CA ASP A 87 -5.31 -1.88 11.34
C ASP A 87 -6.14 -1.90 10.03
N ARG A 88 -5.47 -1.69 8.90
CA ARG A 88 -6.10 -1.60 7.58
C ARG A 88 -6.89 -2.86 7.27
N ARG A 89 -8.11 -2.64 6.78
CA ARG A 89 -8.98 -3.69 6.26
C ARG A 89 -9.72 -3.21 5.03
N THR A 90 -10.27 -4.16 4.28
CA THR A 90 -11.13 -3.87 3.13
C THR A 90 -12.59 -4.02 3.53
N VAL A 91 -13.38 -2.99 3.24
CA VAL A 91 -14.82 -2.98 3.46
C VAL A 91 -15.54 -3.04 2.13
N ARG A 92 -16.42 -4.03 1.98
CA ARG A 92 -17.29 -4.16 0.80
C ARG A 92 -18.57 -3.38 1.04
N VAL A 93 -18.91 -2.48 0.12
CA VAL A 93 -20.14 -1.69 0.16
C VAL A 93 -20.81 -1.63 -1.20
N THR A 94 -22.13 -1.52 -1.18
CA THR A 94 -22.93 -1.23 -2.37
C THR A 94 -23.04 0.27 -2.54
N ILE A 95 -22.75 0.78 -3.74
CA ILE A 95 -22.93 2.19 -4.08
C ILE A 95 -24.42 2.52 -3.97
N PRO A 96 -24.80 3.48 -3.11
CA PRO A 96 -26.21 3.75 -2.89
C PRO A 96 -26.84 4.44 -4.09
N GLU A 97 -28.09 4.10 -4.35
CA GLU A 97 -28.89 4.80 -5.35
C GLU A 97 -29.26 6.19 -4.82
N ARG A 98 -28.76 7.25 -5.47
CA ARG A 98 -29.18 8.62 -5.12
C ARG A 98 -30.55 8.91 -5.71
N ALA A 99 -31.60 8.78 -4.89
CA ALA A 99 -32.98 9.13 -5.25
C ALA A 99 -33.18 10.63 -5.58
N ASN A 100 -32.29 11.54 -5.13
CA ASN A 100 -32.41 12.97 -5.39
C ASN A 100 -31.54 13.44 -6.57
N HIS A 101 -32.23 13.70 -7.70
CA HIS A 101 -31.79 14.40 -8.93
C HIS A 101 -31.03 13.61 -10.00
N GLY A 102 -30.95 12.28 -9.94
CA GLY A 102 -30.59 11.46 -11.12
C GLY A 102 -29.20 11.71 -11.72
N ARG A 103 -28.28 12.32 -10.96
CA ARG A 103 -26.94 12.62 -11.46
C ARG A 103 -25.90 11.58 -11.08
N GLY A 104 -26.05 10.78 -10.03
CA GLY A 104 -25.01 9.86 -9.54
C GLY A 104 -23.89 10.61 -8.79
N PHE A 105 -22.74 9.98 -8.62
CA PHE A 105 -21.54 10.51 -7.98
C PHE A 105 -20.51 10.90 -9.04
N LYS A 106 -19.86 12.06 -8.90
CA LYS A 106 -18.91 12.52 -9.91
C LYS A 106 -17.62 11.68 -9.91
N THR A 107 -17.24 11.14 -8.76
CA THR A 107 -16.02 10.37 -8.58
C THR A 107 -16.27 9.10 -7.78
N THR A 108 -15.42 8.09 -7.97
CA THR A 108 -15.45 6.86 -7.16
C THR A 108 -15.20 7.15 -5.67
N LYS A 109 -14.39 8.17 -5.36
CA LYS A 109 -14.17 8.62 -3.97
C LYS A 109 -15.45 9.13 -3.32
N GLU A 110 -16.20 9.98 -4.03
CA GLU A 110 -17.50 10.49 -3.54
C GLU A 110 -18.51 9.36 -3.35
N ALA A 111 -18.56 8.41 -4.29
CA ALA A 111 -19.41 7.23 -4.19
C ALA A 111 -19.02 6.34 -3.00
N ALA A 112 -17.72 6.13 -2.79
CA ALA A 112 -17.17 5.36 -1.68
C ALA A 112 -17.51 5.98 -0.32
N THR A 113 -17.32 7.30 -0.16
CA THR A 113 -17.68 8.02 1.07
C THR A 113 -19.16 7.86 1.38
N ALA A 114 -20.05 8.11 0.42
CA ALA A 114 -21.49 7.98 0.64
C ALA A 114 -21.93 6.53 0.91
N ALA A 115 -21.28 5.55 0.27
CA ALA A 115 -21.56 4.14 0.51
C ALA A 115 -21.13 3.69 1.91
N LEU A 116 -19.97 4.13 2.39
CA LEU A 116 -19.50 3.88 3.76
C LEU A 116 -20.44 4.53 4.80
N GLU A 117 -20.84 5.78 4.58
CA GLU A 117 -21.76 6.51 5.45
C GLU A 117 -23.12 5.81 5.55
N GLN A 118 -23.71 5.41 4.42
CA GLN A 118 -25.00 4.74 4.40
C GLN A 118 -24.93 3.34 5.02
N ALA A 119 -23.85 2.60 4.80
CA ALA A 119 -23.70 1.25 5.34
C ALA A 119 -23.45 1.26 6.86
N GLY A 120 -22.90 2.34 7.43
CA GLY A 120 -22.65 2.45 8.87
C GLY A 120 -21.63 1.42 9.38
N VAL A 121 -20.67 1.05 8.53
CA VAL A 121 -19.72 -0.07 8.73
C VAL A 121 -18.35 0.36 9.27
N LEU A 122 -18.11 1.67 9.38
CA LEU A 122 -16.88 2.23 9.92
C LEU A 122 -16.90 2.16 11.45
N ARG A 123 -15.77 1.76 12.03
CA ARG A 123 -15.50 1.87 13.47
C ARG A 123 -15.22 3.32 13.83
N GLU A 124 -15.31 3.65 15.12
CA GLU A 124 -14.91 4.97 15.61
C GLU A 124 -13.42 5.22 15.30
N GLY A 125 -13.12 6.33 14.61
CA GLY A 125 -11.77 6.67 14.17
C GLY A 125 -11.31 6.02 12.86
N GLU A 126 -12.13 5.14 12.26
CA GLU A 126 -11.84 4.52 10.97
C GLU A 126 -12.22 5.44 9.81
N SER A 127 -11.36 5.50 8.80
CA SER A 127 -11.55 6.33 7.61
C SER A 127 -11.01 5.64 6.37
N GLN A 128 -11.43 6.14 5.20
CA GLN A 128 -10.92 5.65 3.94
C GLN A 128 -9.41 5.93 3.82
N VAL A 129 -8.63 4.91 3.46
CA VAL A 129 -7.20 5.04 3.18
C VAL A 129 -6.98 6.03 2.02
N PRO A 130 -6.12 7.05 2.18
CA PRO A 130 -5.79 7.96 1.09
C PRO A 130 -5.12 7.22 -0.07
N SER A 131 -5.53 7.52 -1.30
CA SER A 131 -4.90 6.95 -2.51
C SER A 131 -3.43 7.32 -2.67
N THR A 132 -2.93 8.32 -1.93
CA THR A 132 -1.52 8.68 -1.87
C THR A 132 -0.65 7.60 -1.23
N GLN A 133 -1.23 6.66 -0.50
CA GLN A 133 -0.52 5.50 0.05
C GLN A 133 -0.48 4.30 -0.93
N GLY A 134 -0.80 4.51 -2.22
CA GLY A 134 -0.76 3.44 -3.23
C GLY A 134 -1.87 2.40 -3.10
N VAL A 135 -2.82 2.58 -2.18
CA VAL A 135 -3.98 1.69 -2.00
C VAL A 135 -5.21 2.30 -2.67
N TYR A 136 -5.83 1.53 -3.58
CA TYR A 136 -6.92 2.02 -4.42
C TYR A 136 -8.25 1.35 -4.06
N ILE A 137 -9.34 2.11 -4.21
CA ILE A 137 -10.69 1.53 -4.21
C ILE A 137 -10.80 0.61 -5.42
N GLN A 138 -11.18 -0.64 -5.18
CA GLN A 138 -11.50 -1.61 -6.21
C GLN A 138 -13.00 -1.84 -6.30
N GLY A 139 -13.45 -2.56 -7.33
CA GLY A 139 -14.84 -2.98 -7.46
C GLY A 139 -15.43 -2.76 -8.85
N VAL A 140 -16.68 -3.19 -8.99
CA VAL A 140 -17.42 -3.14 -10.25
C VAL A 140 -18.53 -2.11 -10.12
N TYR A 141 -18.48 -1.07 -10.95
CA TYR A 141 -19.44 0.02 -10.89
C TYR A 141 -19.93 0.44 -12.28
N LYS A 142 -21.14 0.99 -12.30
CA LYS A 142 -21.83 1.48 -13.48
C LYS A 142 -21.68 3.00 -13.56
N ARG A 143 -21.36 3.50 -14.75
CA ARG A 143 -21.36 4.93 -15.06
C ARG A 143 -22.57 5.29 -15.90
N HIS A 144 -23.11 6.47 -15.67
CA HIS A 144 -24.19 7.00 -16.49
C HIS A 144 -23.66 7.42 -17.88
N PRO A 145 -24.27 6.99 -18.99
CA PRO A 145 -23.68 7.11 -20.32
C PRO A 145 -23.51 8.55 -20.83
N ARG A 146 -24.22 9.52 -20.26
CA ARG A 146 -24.14 10.94 -20.69
C ARG A 146 -23.35 11.83 -19.76
N THR A 147 -23.30 11.50 -18.47
CA THR A 147 -22.67 12.36 -17.45
C THR A 147 -21.36 11.77 -16.95
N ASP A 148 -21.11 10.48 -17.22
CA ASP A 148 -19.99 9.69 -16.71
C ASP A 148 -19.96 9.50 -15.18
N TYR A 149 -21.06 9.87 -14.50
CA TYR A 149 -21.14 9.77 -13.05
C TYR A 149 -21.38 8.32 -12.64
N VAL A 150 -20.80 7.92 -11.51
CA VAL A 150 -21.00 6.61 -10.90
C VAL A 150 -22.42 6.53 -10.35
N ILE A 151 -23.21 5.55 -10.79
CA ILE A 151 -24.65 5.44 -10.47
C ILE A 151 -25.02 4.18 -9.70
N GLY A 152 -24.08 3.26 -9.49
CA GLY A 152 -24.33 2.03 -8.75
C GLY A 152 -23.21 1.01 -8.93
N GLY A 153 -23.26 -0.07 -8.16
CA GLY A 153 -22.26 -1.14 -8.17
C GLY A 153 -21.76 -1.50 -6.79
N GLU A 154 -20.66 -2.24 -6.74
CA GLU A 154 -20.01 -2.69 -5.52
C GLU A 154 -18.59 -2.16 -5.48
N LEU A 155 -18.19 -1.65 -4.32
CA LEU A 155 -16.85 -1.15 -4.06
C LEU A 155 -16.21 -1.93 -2.93
N GLU A 156 -14.94 -2.24 -3.11
CA GLU A 156 -14.03 -2.72 -2.08
C GLU A 156 -13.16 -1.53 -1.66
N ILE A 157 -13.43 -1.01 -0.46
CA ILE A 157 -12.82 0.23 0.01
C ILE A 157 -11.81 -0.11 1.10
N PRO A 158 -10.52 0.21 0.90
CA PRO A 158 -9.53 0.13 1.96
C PRO A 158 -9.81 1.21 3.00
N VAL A 159 -9.87 0.81 4.26
CA VAL A 159 -10.09 1.69 5.41
C VAL A 159 -9.03 1.41 6.48
N GLU A 160 -8.65 2.44 7.23
CA GLU A 160 -7.68 2.38 8.33
C GLU A 160 -8.10 3.32 9.47
N GLY A 161 -7.58 3.08 10.66
CA GLY A 161 -7.95 3.78 11.88
C GLY A 161 -9.02 3.06 12.70
N GLY A 162 -8.98 3.24 14.02
CA GLY A 162 -10.00 2.71 14.94
C GLY A 162 -9.91 1.21 15.24
N GLY A 163 -8.90 0.50 14.71
CA GLY A 163 -8.64 -0.91 15.02
C GLY A 163 -7.34 -1.14 15.81
N PRO A 164 -7.12 -2.36 16.32
CA PRO A 164 -5.83 -2.75 16.88
C PRO A 164 -4.78 -2.80 15.77
N LEU A 165 -3.60 -2.23 16.05
CA LEU A 165 -2.45 -2.32 15.16
C LEU A 165 -1.85 -3.71 15.27
N GLU A 166 -1.86 -4.45 14.17
CA GLU A 166 -1.29 -5.79 14.07
C GLU A 166 -0.17 -5.77 13.05
N HIS A 167 0.90 -6.54 13.29
CA HIS A 167 1.93 -6.77 12.27
C HIS A 167 1.27 -7.46 11.07
N ARG A 168 1.30 -6.82 9.90
CA ARG A 168 0.66 -7.35 8.69
C ARG A 168 1.57 -7.39 7.47
N GLY A 169 2.73 -6.75 7.53
CA GLY A 169 3.64 -6.70 6.39
C GLY A 169 5.01 -6.19 6.78
N TRP A 170 5.84 -6.04 5.77
CA TRP A 170 7.22 -5.58 5.88
C TRP A 170 7.46 -4.45 4.90
N LEU A 171 8.16 -3.41 5.34
CA LEU A 171 8.77 -2.43 4.47
C LEU A 171 10.22 -2.85 4.22
N PHE A 172 10.55 -3.10 2.98
CA PHE A 172 11.91 -3.28 2.51
C PHE A 172 12.44 -1.99 1.91
N PHE A 173 13.73 -1.71 2.11
CA PHE A 173 14.37 -0.50 1.57
C PHE A 173 15.85 -0.74 1.30
N GLY A 174 16.46 0.12 0.50
CA GLY A 174 17.90 0.09 0.23
C GLY A 174 18.23 0.81 -1.07
N PHE A 175 19.43 0.54 -1.59
CA PHE A 175 19.84 1.02 -2.90
C PHE A 175 19.98 -0.14 -3.89
N ALA A 176 19.64 0.08 -5.14
CA ALA A 176 19.85 -0.85 -6.23
C ALA A 176 20.53 -0.13 -7.40
N SER A 177 21.05 -0.87 -8.37
CA SER A 177 21.76 -0.28 -9.50
C SER A 177 20.79 0.19 -10.59
N TYR A 178 21.09 1.36 -11.17
CA TYR A 178 20.36 1.96 -12.29
C TYR A 178 21.32 2.38 -13.40
#